data_AF-A0A9D9DY82-F1
#
_entry.id   AF-A0A9D9DY82-F1
#
_cell.length_a   1.000
_cell.length_b   1.000
_cell.length_c   1.000
_cell.angle_alpha   90.00
_cell.angle_beta   90.00
_cell.angle_gamma   90.00
#
_symmetry.space_group_name_H-M   'P 1'
#
loop_
_entity.id
_entity.type
_entity.pdbx_description
1 polymer ?
#
loop_
_entity_poly.entity_id
_entity_poly.type
_entity_poly.pdbx_seq_one_letter_code
_entity_poly.pdbx_strand_id
1 'polypeptide(L)'
;MKCLLVGLFSGVISGMGIGGGALLIPAVVFFCGFSQQEAQLVNLVYFIPTAISALFMHKKNGNIEVSVIKPLVIYGVLGAILGSFIASAIDDFILRKLFGAFIGIMGIMEILKK
;
A
#
# COMPACT_ATOMS: atom_id res chain seq x y z
N MET A 1 11.69 -18.31 -3.59
CA MET A 1 11.02 -18.83 -2.37
C MET A 1 10.67 -17.72 -1.37
N LYS A 2 11.63 -16.87 -0.95
CA LYS A 2 11.40 -15.80 0.05
C LYS A 2 10.24 -14.85 -0.32
N CYS A 3 10.18 -14.37 -1.56
CA CYS A 3 9.14 -13.43 -1.98
C CYS A 3 7.74 -14.06 -2.07
N LEU A 4 7.67 -15.38 -2.29
CA LEU A 4 6.40 -16.10 -2.32
C LEU A 4 5.81 -16.23 -0.91
N LEU A 5 6.65 -16.47 0.09
CA LEU A 5 6.25 -16.43 1.51
C LEU A 5 5.83 -15.03 1.93
N VAL A 6 6.63 -14.01 1.61
CA VAL A 6 6.30 -12.61 1.90
C VAL A 6 4.94 -12.22 1.30
N GLY A 7 4.73 -12.51 0.01
CA GLY A 7 3.45 -12.22 -0.65
C GLY A 7 2.27 -12.96 -0.02
N LEU A 8 2.44 -14.22 0.38
CA LEU A 8 1.40 -15.02 1.05
C LEU A 8 1.03 -14.43 2.42
N PHE A 9 2.03 -14.13 3.27
CA PHE A 9 1.79 -13.50 4.57
C PHE A 9 1.15 -12.12 4.43
N SER A 10 1.64 -11.27 3.52
CA SER A 10 1.04 -9.98 3.25
C SER A 10 -0.41 -10.13 2.76
N GLY A 11 -0.70 -11.10 1.91
CA GLY A 11 -2.05 -11.46 1.45
C GLY A 11 -3.01 -11.77 2.60
N VAL A 12 -2.61 -12.63 3.54
CA VAL A 12 -3.41 -12.96 4.73
C VAL A 12 -3.71 -11.71 5.55
N ILE A 13 -2.71 -10.86 5.79
CA ILE A 13 -2.86 -9.63 6.58
C ILE A 13 -3.81 -8.63 5.87
N SER A 14 -3.72 -8.50 4.55
CA SER A 14 -4.71 -7.72 3.78
C SER A 14 -6.13 -8.24 3.96
N GLY A 15 -6.32 -9.56 3.95
CA GLY A 15 -7.62 -10.19 4.16
C GLY A 15 -8.24 -9.89 5.52
N MET A 16 -7.40 -9.58 6.53
CA MET A 16 -7.86 -9.14 7.86
C MET A 16 -8.32 -7.67 7.89
N GLY A 17 -8.30 -6.96 6.76
CA GLY A 17 -8.74 -5.57 6.66
C GLY A 17 -7.69 -4.52 7.04
N ILE A 18 -6.45 -4.94 7.33
CA ILE A 18 -5.37 -4.05 7.79
C ILE A 18 -4.69 -3.33 6.61
N GLY A 19 -4.81 -3.86 5.38
CA GLY A 19 -4.08 -3.37 4.22
C GLY A 19 -2.62 -3.80 4.25
N GLY A 20 -2.33 -4.97 3.67
CA GLY A 20 -1.03 -5.65 3.74
C GLY A 20 0.14 -4.96 3.03
N GLY A 21 -0.11 -3.85 2.33
CA GLY A 21 0.93 -3.14 1.56
C GLY A 21 1.99 -2.46 2.42
N ALA A 22 1.60 -1.93 3.59
CA ALA A 22 2.54 -1.29 4.52
C ALA A 22 3.61 -2.26 5.04
N LEU A 23 3.28 -3.55 5.16
CA LEU A 23 4.21 -4.61 5.55
C LEU A 23 4.89 -5.27 4.35
N LEU A 24 4.22 -5.35 3.20
CA LEU A 24 4.78 -5.93 1.98
C LEU A 24 6.04 -5.17 1.55
N ILE A 25 5.99 -3.83 1.53
CA ILE A 25 7.09 -2.98 1.06
C ILE A 25 8.39 -3.22 1.85
N PRO A 26 8.45 -3.06 3.18
CA PRO A 26 9.67 -3.34 3.92
C PRO A 26 10.08 -4.81 3.81
N ALA A 27 9.13 -5.74 3.74
CA ALA A 27 9.44 -7.16 3.61
C ALA A 27 10.16 -7.49 2.29
N VAL A 28 9.71 -6.95 1.15
CA VAL A 28 10.40 -7.21 -0.13
C VAL A 28 11.74 -6.45 -0.22
N VAL A 29 11.86 -5.26 0.37
CA VAL A 29 13.14 -4.54 0.44
C VAL A 29 14.17 -5.31 1.28
N PHE A 30 13.81 -5.74 2.49
CA PHE A 30 14.75 -6.40 3.40
C PHE A 30 15.01 -7.88 3.06
N PHE A 31 13.99 -8.64 2.64
CA PHE A 31 14.12 -10.09 2.42
C PHE A 31 14.32 -10.50 0.97
N CYS A 32 13.88 -9.67 0.01
CA CYS A 32 14.04 -9.92 -1.43
C CYS A 32 15.10 -9.01 -2.09
N GLY A 33 15.58 -7.98 -1.39
CA GLY A 33 16.65 -7.10 -1.88
C GLY A 33 16.19 -6.12 -2.97
N PHE A 34 14.89 -5.82 -3.03
CA PHE A 34 14.34 -4.90 -4.03
C PHE A 34 14.69 -3.46 -3.65
N SER A 35 14.90 -2.62 -4.65
CA SER A 35 14.95 -1.17 -4.46
C SER A 35 13.61 -0.64 -3.92
N GLN A 36 13.63 0.56 -3.34
CA GLN A 36 12.41 1.16 -2.81
C GLN A 36 11.38 1.37 -3.94
N GLN A 37 11.82 1.81 -5.12
CA GLN A 37 10.94 1.99 -6.28
C GLN A 37 10.33 0.66 -6.77
N GLU A 38 11.13 -0.41 -6.90
CA GLU A 38 10.62 -1.74 -7.26
C GLU A 38 9.59 -2.26 -6.25
N ALA A 39 9.85 -2.06 -4.96
CA ALA A 39 8.92 -2.46 -3.91
C ALA A 39 7.55 -1.78 -4.03
N GLN A 40 7.52 -0.48 -4.40
CA GLN A 40 6.27 0.24 -4.64
C GLN A 40 5.50 -0.32 -5.85
N LEU A 41 6.22 -0.65 -6.94
CA LEU A 41 5.60 -1.24 -8.13
C LEU A 41 4.98 -2.60 -7.83
N VAL A 42 5.71 -3.46 -7.10
CA VAL A 42 5.22 -4.77 -6.66
C VAL A 42 3.99 -4.61 -5.77
N ASN A 43 4.00 -3.64 -4.85
CA ASN A 43 2.86 -3.35 -4.00
C ASN A 43 1.64 -2.91 -4.80
N LEU A 44 1.81 -2.12 -5.86
CA LEU A 44 0.70 -1.71 -6.73
C LEU A 44 0.05 -2.92 -7.44
N VAL A 45 0.87 -3.81 -8.00
CA VAL A 45 0.39 -5.04 -8.65
C VAL A 45 -0.34 -5.95 -7.65
N TYR A 46 0.22 -6.10 -6.45
CA TYR A 46 -0.40 -6.83 -5.34
C TYR A 46 -1.74 -6.23 -4.88
N PHE A 47 -1.85 -4.89 -4.93
CA PHE A 47 -3.03 -4.19 -4.47
C PHE A 47 -4.23 -4.38 -5.41
N ILE A 48 -4.02 -4.62 -6.71
CA ILE A 48 -5.10 -4.81 -7.70
C ILE A 48 -6.05 -5.95 -7.31
N PRO A 49 -5.61 -7.22 -7.16
CA PRO A 49 -6.52 -8.31 -6.79
C PRO A 49 -7.14 -8.09 -5.41
N THR A 50 -6.36 -7.54 -4.46
CA THR A 50 -6.83 -7.24 -3.10
C THR A 50 -7.97 -6.21 -3.12
N ALA A 51 -7.82 -5.14 -3.89
CA ALA A 51 -8.80 -4.07 -4.03
C ALA A 51 -10.08 -4.58 -4.72
N ILE A 52 -9.95 -5.45 -5.73
CA ILE A 52 -11.10 -6.09 -6.38
C ILE A 52 -11.88 -6.94 -5.38
N SER A 53 -11.20 -7.79 -4.61
CA SER A 53 -11.84 -8.62 -3.58
C SER A 53 -12.50 -7.77 -2.49
N ALA A 54 -11.82 -6.72 -2.01
CA ALA A 54 -12.38 -5.79 -1.03
C ALA A 54 -13.63 -5.09 -1.58
N LEU A 55 -13.55 -4.53 -2.78
CA LEU A 55 -14.67 -3.85 -3.43
C LEU A 55 -15.89 -4.77 -3.60
N PHE A 56 -15.67 -6.02 -4.01
CA PHE A 56 -16.73 -7.01 -4.13
C PHE A 56 -17.42 -7.27 -2.79
N MET A 57 -16.64 -7.48 -1.72
CA MET A 57 -17.17 -7.72 -0.37
C MET A 57 -17.90 -6.50 0.19
N HIS A 58 -17.34 -5.29 0.05
CA HIS A 58 -17.98 -4.05 0.47
C HIS A 58 -19.28 -3.78 -0.29
N LYS A 59 -19.31 -4.07 -1.60
CA LYS A 59 -20.53 -3.97 -2.42
C LYS A 59 -21.60 -4.94 -1.94
N LYS A 60 -21.22 -6.19 -1.69
CA LYS A 60 -22.14 -7.23 -1.18
C LYS A 60 -22.75 -6.86 0.17
N ASN A 61 -21.98 -6.19 1.03
CA ASN A 61 -22.42 -5.78 2.36
C ASN A 61 -23.15 -4.43 2.38
N GLY A 62 -23.34 -3.76 1.24
CA GLY A 62 -24.02 -2.45 1.17
C GLY A 62 -23.19 -1.28 1.75
N ASN A 63 -21.89 -1.48 1.99
CA ASN A 63 -21.00 -0.51 2.63
C ASN A 63 -20.37 0.48 1.64
N ILE A 64 -21.00 0.70 0.47
CA ILE A 64 -20.49 1.62 -0.56
C ILE A 64 -21.35 2.87 -0.57
N GLU A 65 -20.76 3.97 -0.13
CA GLU A 65 -21.39 5.29 -0.23
C GLU A 65 -21.13 5.87 -1.63
N VAL A 66 -22.17 5.96 -2.46
CA VAL A 66 -22.03 6.32 -3.88
C VAL A 66 -21.69 7.82 -4.08
N SER A 67 -22.09 8.68 -3.14
CA SER A 67 -21.83 10.13 -3.15
C SER A 67 -20.32 10.44 -3.20
N VAL A 68 -19.51 9.65 -2.51
CA VAL A 68 -18.06 9.89 -2.37
C VAL A 68 -17.24 9.24 -3.48
N ILE A 69 -17.79 8.30 -4.27
CA ILE A 69 -17.03 7.56 -5.29
C ILE A 69 -16.38 8.52 -6.29
N LYS A 70 -17.17 9.44 -6.87
CA LYS A 70 -16.68 10.35 -7.90
C LYS A 70 -15.54 11.26 -7.42
N PRO A 71 -15.67 12.00 -6.30
CA PRO A 71 -14.56 12.80 -5.79
C PRO A 71 -13.37 11.92 -5.38
N LEU A 72 -13.61 10.77 -4.73
CA LEU A 72 -12.54 9.87 -4.30
C LEU A 72 -11.69 9.35 -5.47
N VAL A 73 -12.34 8.94 -6.57
CA VAL A 73 -11.64 8.49 -7.79
C VAL A 73 -10.86 9.65 -8.42
N ILE A 74 -11.46 10.83 -8.57
CA ILE A 74 -10.79 11.96 -9.21
C ILE A 74 -9.55 12.41 -8.41
N TYR A 75 -9.72 12.69 -7.12
CA TYR A 75 -8.61 13.15 -6.29
C TYR A 75 -7.58 12.04 -6.02
N GLY A 76 -8.04 10.79 -5.90
CA GLY A 76 -7.15 9.63 -5.73
C GLY A 76 -6.28 9.39 -6.96
N VAL A 77 -6.85 9.42 -8.17
CA VAL A 77 -6.10 9.24 -9.42
C VAL A 77 -5.14 10.41 -9.64
N LEU A 78 -5.59 11.66 -9.46
CA LEU A 78 -4.72 12.83 -9.59
C LEU A 78 -3.56 12.78 -8.58
N GLY A 79 -3.86 12.46 -7.32
CA GLY A 79 -2.84 12.32 -6.27
C GLY A 79 -1.85 11.20 -6.55
N ALA A 80 -2.31 10.05 -7.04
CA ALA A 80 -1.45 8.92 -7.41
C ALA A 80 -0.54 9.26 -8.59
N ILE A 81 -1.04 9.93 -9.63
CA ILE A 81 -0.24 10.35 -10.79
C ILE A 81 0.83 11.36 -10.35
N LEU A 82 0.44 12.43 -9.66
CA LEU A 82 1.38 13.45 -9.19
C LEU A 82 2.41 12.87 -8.22
N GLY A 83 1.96 12.04 -7.28
CA GLY A 83 2.84 11.35 -6.32
C GLY A 83 3.83 10.42 -7.01
N SER A 84 3.41 9.71 -8.06
CA SER A 84 4.28 8.84 -8.85
C SER A 84 5.38 9.62 -9.57
N PHE A 85 5.05 10.77 -10.19
CA PHE A 85 6.05 11.63 -10.83
C PHE A 85 7.05 12.20 -9.83
N ILE A 86 6.58 12.66 -8.66
CA ILE A 86 7.45 13.16 -7.59
C ILE A 86 8.34 12.03 -7.08
N ALA A 87 7.79 10.86 -6.79
CA ALA A 87 8.56 9.71 -6.28
C ALA A 87 9.61 9.21 -7.27
N SER A 88 9.32 9.27 -8.57
CA SER A 88 10.28 8.89 -9.63
C SER A 88 11.44 9.87 -9.77
N ALA A 89 11.26 11.13 -9.35
CA ALA A 89 12.30 12.16 -9.38
C ALA A 89 13.20 12.17 -8.12
N ILE A 90 12.84 11.40 -7.08
CA ILE A 90 13.58 11.31 -5.82
C ILE A 90 14.53 10.11 -5.86
N ASP A 91 15.75 10.31 -5.36
CA ASP A 91 16.74 9.24 -5.20
C ASP A 91 16.23 8.12 -4.25
N ASP A 92 16.55 6.86 -4.58
CA ASP A 92 16.05 5.68 -3.87
C ASP A 92 16.42 5.70 -2.38
N PHE A 93 17.60 6.20 -2.01
CA PHE A 93 18.02 6.31 -0.62
C PHE A 93 17.15 7.29 0.16
N ILE A 94 16.83 8.44 -0.44
CA ILE A 94 15.95 9.45 0.18
C ILE A 94 14.54 8.89 0.27
N LEU A 95 14.03 8.28 -0.81
CA LEU A 95 12.68 7.71 -0.85
C LEU A 95 12.51 6.62 0.22
N ARG A 96 13.51 5.76 0.40
CA ARG A 96 13.53 4.73 1.43
C ARG A 96 13.47 5.34 2.84
N LYS A 97 14.25 6.39 3.10
CA LYS A 97 14.25 7.07 4.41
C LYS A 97 12.92 7.76 4.70
N LEU A 98 12.33 8.43 3.71
CA LEU A 98 11.02 9.06 3.82
C LEU A 98 9.92 8.03 4.11
N PHE A 99 9.91 6.91 3.37
CA PHE A 99 8.96 5.84 3.60
C PHE A 99 9.13 5.19 4.98
N GLY A 100 10.37 4.95 5.40
CA GLY A 100 10.66 4.45 6.74
C GLY A 100 10.17 5.39 7.85
N ALA A 101 10.40 6.69 7.70
CA ALA A 101 9.88 7.70 8.62
C ALA A 101 8.34 7.72 8.65
N PHE A 102 7.69 7.64 7.47
CA PHE A 102 6.24 7.56 7.36
C PHE A 102 5.66 6.36 8.12
N ILE A 103 6.18 5.15 7.89
CA ILE A 103 5.73 3.94 8.61
C ILE A 103 6.01 4.04 10.11
N GLY A 104 7.16 4.59 10.50
CA GLY A 104 7.48 4.82 11.91
C GLY A 104 6.49 5.77 12.60
N ILE A 105 6.17 6.90 11.95
CA ILE A 105 5.18 7.87 12.45
C ILE A 105 3.80 7.24 12.52
N MET A 106 3.36 6.54 11.47
CA MET A 106 2.07 5.85 11.45
C MET A 106 1.96 4.82 12.57
N GLY A 107 3.01 4.03 12.80
CA GLY A 107 3.06 3.06 13.89
C GLY A 107 2.98 3.72 15.27
N ILE A 108 3.70 4.82 15.49
CA ILE A 108 3.61 5.60 16.73
C ILE A 108 2.21 6.17 16.91
N MET A 109 1.64 6.78 15.86
CA MET A 109 0.30 7.35 15.92
C MET A 109 -0.76 6.30 16.25
N GLU A 110 -0.68 5.10 15.67
CA GLU A 110 -1.62 4.02 15.94
C GLU A 110 -1.54 3.52 17.39
N ILE A 111 -0.33 3.46 17.96
CA ILE A 111 -0.13 3.10 19.37
C ILE A 111 -0.69 4.18 20.32
N LEU A 112 -0.51 5.46 19.96
CA LEU A 112 -0.94 6.60 20.78
C LEU A 112 -2.44 6.91 20.65
N LYS A 113 -3.09 6.51 19.53
CA LYS A 113 -4.53 6.68 19.30
C LYS A 113 -5.41 5.67 20.04
N LYS A 114 -4.83 4.80 20.86
CA LYS A 114 -5.55 3.92 21.78
C LYS A 114 -6.43 4.69 22.76
#